data_AF-A0A1B0B911-F1
#
_entry.id   AF-A0A1B0B911-F1
#
_cell.length_a   1.000
_cell.length_b   1.000
_cell.length_c   1.000
_cell.angle_alpha   90.00
_cell.angle_beta   90.00
_cell.angle_gamma   90.00
#
_symmetry.space_group_name_H-M   'P 1'
#
loop_
_entity.id
_entity.type
_entity.pdbx_description
1 polymer ?
#
loop_
_entity_poly.entity_id
_entity_poly.type
_entity_poly.pdbx_seq_one_letter_code
_entity_poly.pdbx_strand_id
1 'polypeptide(L)'
;MFKKENMDSWNAVFTECQLRSSDLSKPTEGFLTGVLVAYLKRFGYKIEPPITMENNEYHLFRIKLVKQIDHMLKISNESYVFTYYDLIRPTPKKTSQMLCILLNYLFYYNMYKEEVFKMVGKPLNELQDLKTRVEKTRCENERRQKENVELKQSIKKLNERLSASREELKTYVEKIEAKKGDIGKLEREIEELTEKQKQLQGEKNRLLKQVVSNDEFQELGKQIQQLENKLATLAKEQGHMESVLSKRNEDIKKLQQQSAELEELSKVFPKDLLTQLENSDKQLKNLQREAPFAESKNKLSNKDIKELKEA
;
A
#
# COMPACT_ATOMS: atom_id res chain seq x y z
N MET A 1 -13.88 -31.69 -106.33
CA MET A 1 -14.90 -32.72 -106.06
C MET A 1 -14.76 -33.09 -104.59
N PHE A 2 -15.83 -33.10 -103.79
CA PHE A 2 -15.76 -33.54 -102.40
C PHE A 2 -15.50 -35.05 -102.40
N LYS A 3 -14.29 -35.46 -101.99
CA LYS A 3 -13.87 -36.87 -102.05
C LYS A 3 -14.52 -37.68 -100.93
N LYS A 4 -14.56 -39.00 -101.08
CA LYS A 4 -15.03 -39.94 -100.04
C LYS A 4 -14.32 -39.71 -98.70
N GLU A 5 -13.01 -39.48 -98.74
CA GLU A 5 -12.18 -39.14 -97.57
C GLU A 5 -12.67 -37.90 -96.80
N ASN A 6 -13.16 -36.87 -97.50
CA ASN A 6 -13.70 -35.66 -96.87
C ASN A 6 -15.07 -35.93 -96.22
N MET A 7 -15.85 -36.85 -96.79
CA MET A 7 -17.14 -37.28 -96.25
C MET A 7 -16.97 -38.11 -94.98
N ASP A 8 -16.05 -39.06 -95.00
CA ASP A 8 -15.72 -39.88 -93.83
C ASP A 8 -15.17 -38.99 -92.70
N SER A 9 -14.29 -38.04 -93.05
CA SER A 9 -13.75 -37.03 -92.12
C SER A 9 -14.84 -36.13 -91.52
N TRP A 10 -15.79 -35.66 -92.34
CA TRP A 10 -16.92 -34.88 -91.85
C TRP A 10 -17.79 -35.71 -90.91
N ASN A 11 -18.14 -36.93 -91.29
CA ASN A 11 -19.03 -37.79 -90.52
C ASN A 11 -18.40 -38.25 -89.20
N ALA A 12 -17.08 -38.37 -89.14
CA ALA A 12 -16.36 -38.60 -87.89
C ALA A 12 -16.48 -37.42 -86.91
N VAL A 13 -16.48 -36.19 -87.42
CA VAL A 13 -16.55 -34.96 -86.60
C VAL A 13 -18.00 -34.55 -86.31
N PHE A 14 -18.96 -34.87 -87.17
CA PHE A 14 -20.35 -34.43 -87.07
C PHE A 14 -21.31 -35.62 -86.96
N THR A 15 -21.40 -36.21 -85.76
CA THR A 15 -22.26 -37.37 -85.48
C THR A 15 -23.75 -37.06 -85.60
N GLU A 16 -24.15 -35.83 -85.31
CA GLU A 16 -25.55 -35.36 -85.38
C GLU A 16 -26.01 -35.04 -86.81
N CYS A 17 -25.08 -34.90 -87.77
CA CYS A 17 -25.41 -34.52 -89.14
C CYS A 17 -24.42 -35.17 -90.13
N GLN A 18 -24.76 -36.40 -90.53
CA GLN A 18 -23.96 -37.18 -91.46
C GLN A 18 -24.28 -36.82 -92.91
N LEU A 19 -23.23 -36.60 -93.70
CA LEU A 19 -23.30 -36.40 -95.14
C LEU A 19 -23.44 -37.75 -95.85
N ARG A 20 -24.37 -37.82 -96.81
CA ARG A 20 -24.50 -38.95 -97.75
C ARG A 20 -24.21 -38.47 -99.17
N SER A 21 -23.73 -39.38 -100.02
CA SER A 21 -23.48 -39.09 -101.45
C SER A 21 -24.71 -38.58 -102.20
N SER A 22 -25.91 -39.06 -101.83
CA SER A 22 -27.19 -38.58 -102.38
C SER A 22 -27.43 -37.10 -102.08
N ASP A 23 -27.13 -36.68 -100.84
CA ASP A 23 -27.39 -35.33 -100.34
C ASP A 23 -26.42 -34.32 -100.98
N LEU A 24 -25.20 -34.72 -101.32
CA LEU A 24 -24.26 -33.87 -102.07
C LEU A 24 -24.56 -33.82 -103.58
N SER A 25 -25.15 -34.88 -104.13
CA SER A 25 -25.49 -34.96 -105.56
C SER A 25 -26.72 -34.12 -105.89
N LYS A 26 -27.66 -33.97 -104.94
CA LYS A 26 -28.85 -33.13 -105.03
C LYS A 26 -29.09 -32.42 -103.68
N PRO A 27 -28.29 -31.39 -103.36
CA PRO A 27 -28.41 -30.71 -102.08
C PRO A 27 -29.77 -30.02 -101.97
N THR A 28 -30.37 -30.08 -100.78
CA THR A 28 -31.59 -29.35 -100.43
C THR A 28 -31.26 -28.26 -99.43
N GLU A 29 -32.11 -27.24 -99.36
CA GLU A 29 -31.95 -26.15 -98.38
C GLU A 29 -31.95 -26.69 -96.94
N GLY A 30 -32.88 -27.59 -96.60
CA GLY A 30 -32.99 -28.16 -95.26
C GLY A 30 -31.74 -28.95 -94.86
N PHE A 31 -31.21 -29.75 -95.79
CA PHE A 31 -29.94 -30.45 -95.60
C PHE A 31 -28.79 -29.46 -95.35
N LEU A 32 -28.62 -28.48 -96.23
CA LEU A 32 -27.50 -27.54 -96.12
C LEU A 32 -27.59 -26.69 -94.85
N THR A 33 -28.80 -26.27 -94.47
CA THR A 33 -29.06 -25.56 -93.22
C THR A 33 -28.66 -26.40 -92.01
N GLY A 34 -29.05 -27.67 -91.96
CA GLY A 34 -28.68 -28.59 -90.89
C GLY A 34 -27.17 -28.78 -90.76
N VAL A 35 -26.48 -28.97 -91.90
CA VAL A 35 -25.02 -29.13 -91.97
C VAL A 35 -24.30 -27.88 -91.45
N LEU A 36 -24.72 -26.69 -91.86
CA LEU A 36 -24.11 -25.42 -91.44
C LEU A 36 -24.38 -25.09 -89.97
N VAL A 37 -25.55 -25.45 -89.44
CA VAL A 37 -25.85 -25.30 -88.00
C VAL A 37 -24.98 -26.25 -87.17
N ALA A 38 -24.88 -27.51 -87.57
CA ALA A 38 -24.00 -28.48 -86.90
C ALA A 38 -22.54 -28.00 -86.92
N TYR A 39 -22.10 -27.43 -88.05
CA TYR A 39 -20.78 -26.81 -88.17
C TYR A 39 -20.53 -25.71 -87.13
N LEU A 40 -21.44 -24.73 -87.03
CA LEU A 40 -21.28 -23.62 -86.09
C LEU A 40 -21.34 -24.07 -84.62
N LYS A 41 -22.17 -25.06 -84.27
CA LYS A 41 -22.21 -25.61 -82.91
C LYS A 41 -20.83 -26.11 -82.43
N ARG A 42 -19.97 -26.61 -83.33
CA ARG A 42 -18.60 -27.05 -82.97
C ARG A 42 -17.69 -25.91 -82.48
N PHE A 43 -17.97 -24.67 -82.89
CA PHE A 43 -17.26 -23.50 -82.39
C PHE A 43 -17.86 -22.94 -81.08
N GLY A 44 -18.87 -23.59 -80.51
CA GLY A 44 -19.53 -23.18 -79.26
C GLY A 44 -20.70 -22.21 -79.45
N TYR A 45 -21.14 -21.95 -80.68
CA TYR A 45 -22.33 -21.14 -80.93
C TYR A 45 -23.60 -21.89 -80.54
N LYS A 46 -24.46 -21.26 -79.73
CA LYS A 46 -25.79 -21.79 -79.37
C LYS A 46 -26.81 -21.41 -80.45
N ILE A 47 -26.92 -22.24 -81.49
CA ILE A 47 -27.79 -22.00 -82.64
C ILE A 47 -28.87 -23.09 -82.72
N GLU A 48 -30.12 -22.67 -82.72
CA GLU A 48 -31.29 -23.52 -82.91
C GLU A 48 -32.15 -22.97 -84.07
N PRO A 49 -32.45 -23.78 -85.10
CA PRO A 49 -33.36 -23.37 -86.16
C PRO A 49 -34.78 -23.14 -85.61
N PRO A 50 -35.49 -22.08 -86.05
CA PRO A 50 -36.91 -21.90 -85.71
C PRO A 50 -37.77 -23.09 -86.13
N ILE A 51 -38.77 -23.44 -85.31
CA ILE A 51 -39.63 -24.63 -85.50
C ILE A 51 -40.56 -24.49 -86.72
N THR A 52 -40.95 -23.26 -87.08
CA THR A 52 -41.90 -22.98 -88.15
C THR A 52 -41.20 -22.36 -89.36
N MET A 53 -41.26 -23.02 -90.52
CA MET A 53 -40.53 -22.62 -91.74
C MET A 53 -41.14 -21.43 -92.51
N GLU A 54 -42.37 -21.03 -92.21
CA GLU A 54 -43.10 -19.98 -92.94
C GLU A 54 -43.11 -18.61 -92.23
N ASN A 55 -42.29 -18.42 -91.19
CA ASN A 55 -42.26 -17.19 -90.41
C ASN A 55 -41.10 -16.25 -90.81
N ASN A 56 -41.28 -14.94 -90.64
CA ASN A 56 -40.25 -13.92 -90.85
C ASN A 56 -38.96 -14.23 -90.03
N GLU A 57 -39.13 -14.89 -88.89
CA GLU A 57 -38.05 -15.39 -88.04
C GLU A 57 -37.13 -16.40 -88.73
N TYR A 58 -37.69 -17.31 -89.54
CA TYR A 58 -36.91 -18.30 -90.30
C TYR A 58 -36.12 -17.64 -91.43
N HIS A 59 -36.66 -16.59 -92.03
CA HIS A 59 -35.93 -15.77 -93.01
C HIS A 59 -34.75 -15.03 -92.36
N LEU A 60 -34.98 -14.36 -91.22
CA LEU A 60 -33.93 -13.67 -90.48
C LEU A 60 -32.84 -14.63 -89.98
N PHE A 61 -33.22 -15.83 -89.54
CA PHE A 61 -32.29 -16.89 -89.17
C PHE A 61 -31.37 -17.26 -90.34
N ARG A 62 -31.94 -17.52 -91.52
CA ARG A 62 -31.16 -17.88 -92.71
C ARG A 62 -30.21 -16.76 -93.14
N ILE A 63 -30.64 -15.50 -93.07
CA ILE A 63 -29.76 -14.35 -93.33
C ILE A 63 -28.56 -14.33 -92.37
N LYS A 64 -28.80 -14.52 -91.07
CA LYS A 64 -27.74 -14.57 -90.06
C LYS A 64 -26.79 -15.75 -90.28
N LEU A 65 -27.35 -16.92 -90.58
CA LEU A 65 -26.58 -18.14 -90.87
C LEU A 65 -25.65 -17.92 -92.07
N VAL A 66 -26.18 -17.39 -93.18
CA VAL A 66 -25.42 -17.09 -94.39
C VAL A 66 -24.30 -16.10 -94.09
N LYS A 67 -24.58 -14.99 -93.38
CA LYS A 67 -23.56 -14.01 -93.02
C LYS A 67 -22.43 -14.62 -92.18
N GLN A 68 -22.77 -15.46 -91.22
CA GLN A 68 -21.78 -16.10 -90.34
C GLN A 68 -20.92 -17.10 -91.12
N ILE A 69 -21.53 -17.90 -92.01
CA ILE A 69 -20.82 -18.87 -92.83
C ILE A 69 -19.96 -18.18 -93.88
N ASP A 70 -20.46 -17.13 -94.54
CA ASP A 70 -19.68 -16.32 -95.48
C ASP A 70 -18.46 -15.69 -94.81
N HIS A 71 -18.62 -15.17 -93.59
CA HIS A 71 -17.49 -14.67 -92.80
C HIS A 71 -16.44 -15.76 -92.55
N MET A 72 -16.87 -16.94 -92.10
CA MET A 72 -15.96 -18.08 -91.85
C MET A 72 -15.26 -18.58 -93.11
N LEU A 73 -15.98 -18.58 -94.24
CA LEU A 73 -15.41 -18.92 -95.55
C LEU A 73 -14.35 -17.91 -95.98
N LYS A 74 -14.59 -16.62 -95.76
CA LYS A 74 -13.64 -15.54 -96.09
C LYS A 74 -12.36 -15.58 -95.27
N ILE A 75 -12.41 -16.09 -94.03
CA ILE A 75 -11.19 -16.33 -93.23
C ILE A 75 -10.27 -17.33 -93.95
N SER A 76 -10.85 -18.33 -94.63
CA SER A 76 -10.09 -19.39 -95.30
C SER A 76 -9.81 -19.09 -96.77
N ASN A 77 -10.70 -18.34 -97.43
CA ASN A 77 -10.59 -17.92 -98.81
C ASN A 77 -11.38 -16.63 -99.03
N GLU A 78 -10.67 -15.50 -99.00
CA GLU A 78 -11.24 -14.15 -99.12
C GLU A 78 -12.07 -13.94 -100.40
N SER A 79 -11.70 -14.62 -101.49
CA SER A 79 -12.39 -14.52 -102.78
C SER A 79 -13.69 -15.33 -102.84
N TYR A 80 -13.95 -16.20 -101.86
CA TYR A 80 -15.15 -17.04 -101.84
C TYR A 80 -16.37 -16.22 -101.40
N VAL A 81 -17.46 -16.32 -102.17
CA VAL A 81 -18.71 -15.61 -101.88
C VAL A 81 -19.84 -16.60 -101.68
N PHE A 82 -20.37 -16.62 -100.46
CA PHE A 82 -21.56 -17.38 -100.09
C PHE A 82 -22.73 -16.44 -99.84
N THR A 83 -23.76 -16.58 -100.67
CA THR A 83 -24.93 -15.71 -100.66
C THR A 83 -26.16 -16.45 -100.17
N TYR A 84 -27.22 -15.70 -99.89
CA TYR A 84 -28.51 -16.28 -99.52
C TYR A 84 -29.05 -17.23 -100.59
N TYR A 85 -28.79 -16.94 -101.87
CA TYR A 85 -29.19 -17.78 -102.99
C TYR A 85 -28.55 -19.17 -102.93
N ASP A 86 -27.29 -19.25 -102.51
CA ASP A 86 -26.54 -20.51 -102.42
C ASP A 86 -27.08 -21.42 -101.31
N LEU A 87 -27.78 -20.85 -100.30
CA LEU A 87 -28.45 -21.61 -99.26
C LEU A 87 -29.81 -22.16 -99.72
N ILE A 88 -30.65 -21.31 -100.34
CA ILE A 88 -32.02 -21.68 -100.77
C ILE A 88 -32.04 -22.53 -102.04
N ARG A 89 -31.03 -22.37 -102.91
CA ARG A 89 -30.87 -23.12 -104.17
C ARG A 89 -29.45 -23.65 -104.29
N PRO A 90 -29.08 -24.61 -103.44
CA PRO A 90 -27.72 -25.13 -103.41
C PRO A 90 -27.40 -25.91 -104.69
N THR A 91 -26.16 -25.78 -105.16
CA THR A 91 -25.67 -26.51 -106.34
C THR A 91 -24.61 -27.53 -105.93
N PRO A 92 -24.60 -28.75 -106.49
CA PRO A 92 -23.68 -29.82 -106.06
C PRO A 92 -22.21 -29.39 -106.02
N LYS A 93 -21.77 -28.65 -107.04
CA LYS A 93 -20.38 -28.18 -107.18
C LYS A 93 -20.01 -27.17 -106.10
N LYS A 94 -20.84 -26.13 -105.90
CA LYS A 94 -20.56 -25.06 -104.95
C LYS A 94 -20.70 -25.54 -103.50
N THR A 95 -21.72 -26.34 -103.21
CA THR A 95 -21.90 -26.97 -101.88
C THR A 95 -20.71 -27.85 -101.51
N SER A 96 -20.27 -28.72 -102.43
CA SER A 96 -19.09 -29.56 -102.22
C SER A 96 -17.83 -28.75 -101.94
N GLN A 97 -17.59 -27.68 -102.70
CA GLN A 97 -16.42 -26.83 -102.53
C GLN A 97 -16.47 -26.07 -101.18
N MET A 98 -17.63 -25.52 -100.83
CA MET A 98 -17.86 -24.84 -99.56
C MET A 98 -17.55 -25.74 -98.36
N LEU A 99 -18.10 -26.97 -98.36
CA LEU A 99 -17.91 -27.91 -97.25
C LEU A 99 -16.44 -28.34 -97.12
N CYS A 100 -15.70 -28.48 -98.23
CA CYS A 100 -14.26 -28.70 -98.16
C CYS A 100 -13.53 -27.55 -97.45
N ILE A 101 -13.83 -26.29 -97.81
CA ILE A 101 -13.18 -25.11 -97.23
C ILE A 101 -13.49 -25.04 -95.73
N LEU A 102 -14.76 -25.22 -95.35
CA LEU A 102 -15.19 -25.22 -93.95
C LEU A 102 -14.55 -26.33 -93.13
N LEU A 103 -14.45 -27.54 -93.68
CA LEU A 103 -13.83 -28.68 -93.01
C LEU A 103 -12.32 -28.43 -92.76
N ASN A 104 -11.62 -27.87 -93.74
CA ASN A 104 -10.21 -27.51 -93.60
C ASN A 104 -10.01 -26.45 -92.50
N TYR A 105 -10.86 -25.43 -92.47
CA TYR A 105 -10.82 -24.40 -91.43
C TYR A 105 -11.04 -24.99 -90.04
N LEU A 106 -11.99 -25.92 -89.90
CA LEU A 106 -12.27 -26.58 -88.63
C LEU A 106 -11.07 -27.40 -88.13
N PHE A 107 -10.37 -28.12 -89.02
CA PHE A 107 -9.17 -28.84 -88.63
C PHE A 107 -8.05 -27.89 -88.20
N TYR A 108 -7.84 -26.79 -88.93
CA TYR A 108 -6.89 -25.77 -88.52
C TYR A 108 -7.24 -25.18 -87.15
N TYR A 109 -8.50 -24.80 -86.94
CA TYR A 109 -8.98 -24.26 -85.67
C TYR A 109 -8.78 -25.24 -84.51
N ASN A 110 -9.09 -26.52 -84.69
CA ASN A 110 -8.92 -27.53 -83.65
C ASN A 110 -7.44 -27.73 -83.28
N MET A 111 -6.55 -27.80 -84.27
CA MET A 111 -5.11 -27.90 -84.03
C MET A 111 -4.59 -26.68 -83.26
N TYR A 112 -4.98 -25.48 -83.69
CA TYR A 112 -4.60 -24.23 -83.01
C TYR A 112 -5.17 -24.14 -81.59
N LYS A 113 -6.43 -24.53 -81.39
CA LYS A 113 -7.10 -24.55 -80.08
C LYS A 113 -6.38 -25.48 -79.09
N GLU A 114 -5.94 -26.66 -79.53
CA GLU A 114 -5.14 -27.57 -78.71
C GLU A 114 -3.78 -26.97 -78.34
N GLU A 115 -3.12 -26.29 -79.27
CA GLU A 115 -1.84 -25.62 -79.02
C GLU A 115 -1.98 -24.46 -78.03
N VAL A 116 -2.97 -23.59 -78.21
CA VAL A 116 -3.26 -22.47 -77.30
C VAL A 116 -3.64 -22.98 -75.90
N PHE A 117 -4.46 -24.03 -75.79
CA PHE A 117 -4.80 -24.58 -74.47
C PHE A 117 -3.58 -25.18 -73.76
N LYS A 118 -2.64 -25.79 -74.49
CA LYS A 118 -1.36 -26.24 -73.90
C LYS A 118 -0.54 -25.05 -73.38
N MET A 119 -0.52 -23.93 -74.11
CA MET A 119 0.22 -22.73 -73.70
C MET A 119 -0.43 -22.02 -72.50
N VAL A 120 -1.76 -21.94 -72.45
CA VAL A 120 -2.52 -21.23 -71.40
C VAL A 120 -2.65 -22.05 -70.11
N GLY A 121 -2.53 -23.38 -70.18
CA GLY A 121 -2.64 -24.26 -69.01
C GLY A 121 -1.64 -23.94 -67.90
N LYS A 122 -0.38 -23.64 -68.25
CA LYS A 122 0.65 -23.26 -67.26
C LYS A 122 0.33 -21.94 -66.54
N PRO A 123 0.13 -20.80 -67.24
CA PRO A 123 -0.29 -19.55 -66.60
C PRO A 123 -1.57 -19.67 -65.77
N LEU A 124 -2.53 -20.49 -66.21
CA LEU A 124 -3.79 -20.68 -65.48
C LEU A 124 -3.56 -21.40 -64.14
N ASN A 125 -2.72 -22.43 -64.13
CA ASN A 125 -2.34 -23.14 -62.90
C ASN A 125 -1.55 -22.23 -61.97
N GLU A 126 -0.60 -21.46 -62.49
CA GLU A 126 0.17 -20.47 -61.71
C GLU A 126 -0.73 -19.42 -61.06
N LEU A 127 -1.73 -18.92 -61.79
CA LEU A 127 -2.73 -17.98 -61.27
C LEU A 127 -3.54 -18.62 -60.14
N GLN A 128 -3.96 -19.88 -60.30
CA GLN A 128 -4.73 -20.60 -59.30
C GLN A 128 -3.90 -20.87 -58.02
N ASP A 129 -2.63 -21.24 -58.17
CA ASP A 129 -1.69 -21.44 -57.07
C ASP A 129 -1.39 -20.12 -56.35
N LEU A 130 -1.21 -19.03 -57.09
CA LEU A 130 -1.00 -17.70 -56.53
C LEU A 130 -2.22 -17.24 -55.74
N LYS A 131 -3.43 -17.42 -56.28
CA LYS A 131 -4.69 -17.11 -55.59
C LYS A 131 -4.81 -17.88 -54.28
N THR A 132 -4.49 -19.17 -54.29
CA THR A 132 -4.53 -20.03 -53.09
C THR A 132 -3.51 -19.57 -52.04
N ARG A 133 -2.29 -19.20 -52.46
CA ARG A 133 -1.27 -18.66 -51.55
C ARG A 133 -1.68 -17.33 -50.92
N VAL A 134 -2.23 -16.41 -51.73
CA VAL A 134 -2.72 -15.11 -51.25
C VAL A 134 -3.81 -15.31 -50.18
N GLU A 135 -4.77 -16.19 -50.44
CA GLU A 135 -5.85 -16.46 -49.49
C GLU A 135 -5.32 -17.06 -48.19
N LYS A 136 -4.38 -18.02 -48.27
CA LYS A 136 -3.74 -18.60 -47.08
C LYS A 136 -3.01 -17.53 -46.25
N THR A 137 -2.20 -16.68 -46.90
CA THR A 137 -1.47 -15.61 -46.22
C THR A 137 -2.42 -14.58 -45.59
N ARG A 138 -3.52 -14.25 -46.26
CA ARG A 138 -4.56 -13.38 -45.72
C ARG A 138 -5.15 -13.95 -44.43
N CYS A 139 -5.59 -15.21 -44.45
CA CYS A 139 -6.14 -15.89 -43.28
C CYS A 139 -5.15 -15.93 -42.10
N GLU A 140 -3.87 -16.22 -42.37
CA GLU A 140 -2.83 -16.20 -41.34
C GLU A 140 -2.62 -14.80 -40.73
N ASN A 141 -2.63 -13.75 -41.56
CA ASN A 141 -2.49 -12.37 -41.09
C ASN A 141 -3.69 -11.94 -40.23
N GLU A 142 -4.92 -12.28 -40.64
CA GLU A 142 -6.12 -12.02 -39.85
C GLU A 142 -6.07 -12.71 -38.48
N ARG A 143 -5.58 -13.96 -38.41
CA ARG A 143 -5.35 -14.66 -37.14
C ARG A 143 -4.32 -13.94 -36.25
N ARG A 144 -3.14 -13.61 -36.81
CA ARG A 144 -2.09 -12.88 -36.07
C ARG A 144 -2.59 -11.53 -35.56
N GLN A 145 -3.44 -10.85 -36.31
CA GLN A 145 -4.00 -9.57 -35.91
C GLN A 145 -4.93 -9.70 -34.70
N LYS A 146 -5.78 -10.75 -34.65
CA LYS A 146 -6.62 -11.06 -33.48
C LYS A 146 -5.78 -11.36 -32.25
N GLU A 147 -4.77 -12.23 -32.39
CA GLU A 147 -3.84 -12.57 -31.30
C GLU A 147 -3.11 -11.34 -30.77
N ASN A 148 -2.70 -10.43 -31.65
CA ASN A 148 -2.03 -9.18 -31.26
C ASN A 148 -2.96 -8.27 -30.44
N VAL A 149 -4.25 -8.18 -30.81
CA VAL A 149 -5.24 -7.41 -30.06
C VAL A 149 -5.44 -8.00 -28.66
N GLU A 150 -5.56 -9.32 -28.55
CA GLU A 150 -5.71 -10.02 -27.26
C GLU A 150 -4.47 -9.84 -26.36
N LEU A 151 -3.28 -9.95 -26.94
CA LEU A 151 -2.01 -9.69 -26.23
C LEU A 151 -1.93 -8.25 -25.75
N LYS A 152 -2.29 -7.27 -26.58
CA LYS A 152 -2.32 -5.84 -26.18
C LYS A 152 -3.29 -5.60 -25.03
N GLN A 153 -4.47 -6.21 -25.05
CA GLN A 153 -5.43 -6.11 -23.94
C GLN A 153 -4.88 -6.75 -22.66
N SER A 154 -4.21 -7.90 -22.78
CA SER A 154 -3.59 -8.58 -21.64
C SER A 154 -2.45 -7.77 -21.02
N ILE A 155 -1.59 -7.18 -21.86
CA ILE A 155 -0.54 -6.26 -21.43
C ILE A 155 -1.14 -5.06 -20.69
N LYS A 156 -2.21 -4.47 -21.22
CA LYS A 156 -2.90 -3.34 -20.56
C LYS A 156 -3.40 -3.72 -19.16
N LYS A 157 -4.09 -4.86 -19.03
CA LYS A 157 -4.59 -5.36 -17.73
C LYS A 157 -3.46 -5.64 -16.74
N LEU A 158 -2.35 -6.21 -17.21
CA LEU A 158 -1.18 -6.46 -16.35
C LEU A 158 -0.52 -5.17 -15.90
N ASN A 159 -0.41 -4.16 -16.77
CA ASN A 159 0.11 -2.85 -16.40
C ASN A 159 -0.79 -2.14 -15.38
N GLU A 160 -2.11 -2.21 -15.53
CA GLU A 160 -3.07 -1.65 -14.56
C GLU A 160 -2.90 -2.31 -13.18
N ARG A 161 -2.79 -3.66 -13.13
CA ARG A 161 -2.50 -4.39 -11.89
C ARG A 161 -1.16 -4.01 -11.28
N LEU A 162 -0.13 -3.90 -12.10
CA LEU A 162 1.21 -3.53 -11.64
C LEU A 162 1.23 -2.11 -11.07
N SER A 163 0.49 -1.18 -11.67
CA SER A 163 0.31 0.17 -11.12
C SER A 163 -0.40 0.15 -9.78
N ALA A 164 -1.49 -0.62 -9.64
CA ALA A 164 -2.20 -0.76 -8.38
C ALA A 164 -1.31 -1.35 -7.28
N SER A 165 -0.56 -2.43 -7.57
CA SER A 165 0.38 -3.02 -6.61
C SER A 165 1.51 -2.07 -6.22
N ARG A 166 1.95 -1.17 -7.12
CA ARG A 166 2.94 -0.13 -6.78
C ARG A 166 2.39 0.90 -5.79
N GLU A 167 1.14 1.34 -5.98
CA GLU A 167 0.49 2.24 -5.03
C GLU A 167 0.26 1.56 -3.68
N GLU A 168 -0.20 0.30 -3.68
CA GLU A 168 -0.31 -0.49 -2.45
C GLU A 168 1.04 -0.57 -1.72
N LEU A 169 2.12 -0.91 -2.44
CA LEU A 169 3.47 -0.96 -1.87
C LEU A 169 3.87 0.39 -1.25
N LYS A 170 3.60 1.50 -1.93
CA LYS A 170 3.88 2.84 -1.42
C LYS A 170 3.14 3.11 -0.12
N THR A 171 1.85 2.77 -0.05
CA THR A 171 1.07 2.92 1.20
C THR A 171 1.60 2.05 2.34
N TYR A 172 2.08 0.84 2.05
CA TYR A 172 2.71 -0.02 3.06
C TYR A 172 4.03 0.57 3.57
N VAL A 173 4.85 1.12 2.67
CA VAL A 173 6.10 1.81 3.05
C VAL A 173 5.81 3.02 3.95
N GLU A 174 4.83 3.84 3.60
CA GLU A 174 4.41 4.99 4.42
C GLU A 174 3.92 4.55 5.81
N LYS A 175 3.15 3.45 5.89
CA LYS A 175 2.71 2.87 7.18
C LYS A 175 3.87 2.35 8.01
N ILE A 176 4.88 1.73 7.38
CA ILE A 176 6.07 1.23 8.06
C ILE A 176 6.85 2.40 8.66
N GLU A 177 7.09 3.47 7.90
CA GLU A 177 7.79 4.67 8.39
C GLU A 177 7.02 5.35 9.54
N ALA A 178 5.69 5.44 9.44
CA ALA A 178 4.86 5.96 10.53
C ALA A 178 5.03 5.12 11.81
N LYS A 179 4.92 3.79 11.71
CA LYS A 179 5.13 2.89 12.86
C LYS A 179 6.53 2.98 13.43
N LYS A 180 7.55 3.12 12.59
CA LYS A 180 8.94 3.31 13.03
C LYS A 180 9.09 4.61 13.83
N GLY A 181 8.43 5.68 13.39
CA GLY A 181 8.36 6.95 14.12
C GLY A 181 7.68 6.80 15.49
N ASP A 182 6.60 6.02 15.58
CA ASP A 182 5.91 5.74 16.84
C ASP A 182 6.77 4.89 17.79
N ILE A 183 7.47 3.88 17.27
CA ILE A 183 8.45 3.09 18.05
C ILE A 183 9.52 4.02 18.65
N GLY A 184 10.10 4.94 17.85
CA GLY A 184 11.09 5.89 18.36
C GLY A 184 10.55 6.92 19.36
N LYS A 185 9.23 7.14 19.43
CA LYS A 185 8.61 7.93 20.52
C LYS A 185 8.50 7.10 21.79
N LEU A 186 8.03 5.85 21.67
CA LEU A 186 7.90 4.93 22.79
C LEU A 186 9.27 4.62 23.43
N GLU A 187 10.32 4.45 22.62
CA GLU A 187 11.69 4.25 23.11
C GLU A 187 12.16 5.43 23.97
N ARG A 188 11.90 6.67 23.53
CA ARG A 188 12.21 7.88 24.31
C ARG A 188 11.41 7.97 25.61
N GLU A 189 10.12 7.64 25.56
CA GLU A 189 9.27 7.61 26.76
C GLU A 189 9.75 6.57 27.76
N ILE A 190 10.19 5.39 27.29
CA ILE A 190 10.82 4.36 28.13
C ILE A 190 12.11 4.89 28.77
N GLU A 191 12.97 5.58 28.01
CA GLU A 191 14.19 6.21 28.55
C GLU A 191 13.87 7.25 29.64
N GLU A 192 12.91 8.15 29.40
CA GLU A 192 12.48 9.16 30.37
C GLU A 192 11.93 8.52 31.65
N LEU A 193 11.08 7.50 31.53
CA LEU A 193 10.54 6.76 32.67
C LEU A 193 11.64 6.01 33.43
N THR A 194 12.62 5.44 32.73
CA THR A 194 13.77 4.76 33.33
C THR A 194 14.61 5.73 34.14
N GLU A 195 14.85 6.94 33.63
CA GLU A 195 15.59 7.97 34.36
C GLU A 195 14.81 8.47 35.57
N LYS A 196 13.50 8.70 35.42
CA LYS A 196 12.62 9.06 36.54
C LYS A 196 12.59 7.99 37.63
N GLN A 197 12.59 6.71 37.25
CA GLN A 197 12.70 5.60 38.20
C GLN A 197 14.01 5.65 38.97
N LYS A 198 15.15 5.87 38.29
CA LYS A 198 16.45 6.03 38.96
C LYS A 198 16.47 7.20 39.93
N GLN A 199 15.89 8.34 39.54
CA GLN A 199 15.77 9.53 40.40
C GLN A 199 14.96 9.22 41.66
N LEU A 200 13.75 8.66 41.50
CA LEU A 200 12.89 8.26 42.62
C LEU A 200 13.57 7.23 43.54
N GLN A 201 14.34 6.29 42.97
CA GLN A 201 15.11 5.33 43.77
C GLN A 201 16.25 6.01 44.54
N GLY A 202 16.89 7.02 43.94
CA GLY A 202 17.86 7.87 44.62
C GLY A 202 17.24 8.67 45.77
N GLU A 203 16.07 9.27 45.55
CA GLU A 203 15.29 9.97 46.58
C GLU A 203 14.88 9.03 47.71
N LYS A 204 14.33 7.86 47.38
CA LYS A 204 14.01 6.82 48.36
C LYS A 204 15.23 6.50 49.23
N ASN A 205 16.39 6.27 48.64
CA ASN A 205 17.61 5.95 49.37
C ASN A 205 18.09 7.12 50.25
N ARG A 206 17.93 8.37 49.81
CA ARG A 206 18.24 9.56 50.62
C ARG A 206 17.31 9.66 51.82
N LEU A 207 16.01 9.51 51.61
CA LEU A 207 15.02 9.50 52.68
C LEU A 207 15.30 8.37 53.66
N LEU A 208 15.61 7.17 53.18
CA LEU A 208 15.96 6.04 54.06
C LEU A 208 17.17 6.33 54.94
N LYS A 209 18.16 7.10 54.46
CA LYS A 209 19.32 7.54 55.25
C LYS A 209 19.01 8.66 56.24
N GLN A 210 17.97 9.46 55.99
CA GLN A 210 17.53 10.52 56.89
C GLN A 210 16.55 10.01 57.97
N VAL A 211 15.94 8.85 57.76
CA VAL A 211 15.13 8.18 58.76
C VAL A 211 16.05 7.67 59.86
N VAL A 212 15.95 8.29 61.03
CA VAL A 212 16.59 7.85 62.27
C VAL A 212 16.00 6.49 62.65
N SER A 213 16.84 5.56 63.13
CA SER A 213 16.33 4.24 63.53
C SER A 213 15.31 4.40 64.66
N ASN A 214 14.31 3.52 64.71
CA ASN A 214 13.27 3.60 65.74
C ASN A 214 13.85 3.52 67.16
N ASP A 215 14.98 2.84 67.31
CA ASP A 215 15.70 2.70 68.58
C ASP A 215 16.37 4.02 68.98
N GLU A 216 17.01 4.73 68.05
CA GLU A 216 17.56 6.07 68.28
C GLU A 216 16.47 7.11 68.55
N PHE A 217 15.30 7.00 67.89
CA PHE A 217 14.15 7.85 68.19
C PHE A 217 13.60 7.61 69.60
N GLN A 218 13.49 6.35 70.03
CA GLN A 218 13.10 6.01 71.40
C GLN A 218 14.13 6.48 72.43
N GLU A 219 15.42 6.39 72.13
CA GLU A 219 16.49 6.84 73.03
C GLU A 219 16.51 8.37 73.15
N LEU A 220 16.32 9.10 72.04
CA LEU A 220 16.12 10.54 72.07
C LEU A 220 14.86 10.92 72.87
N GLY A 221 13.77 10.16 72.74
CA GLY A 221 12.56 10.33 73.57
C GLY A 221 12.84 10.20 75.06
N LYS A 222 13.63 9.19 75.47
CA LYS A 222 14.05 9.02 76.87
C LYS A 222 14.94 10.17 77.33
N GLN A 223 15.89 10.63 76.50
CA GLN A 223 16.77 11.74 76.82
C GLN A 223 16.00 13.06 76.98
N ILE A 224 15.02 13.32 76.11
CA ILE A 224 14.11 14.46 76.23
C ILE A 224 13.37 14.40 77.57
N GLN A 225 12.80 13.23 77.91
CA GLN A 225 12.04 13.08 79.15
C GLN A 225 12.92 13.19 80.41
N GLN A 226 14.18 12.74 80.33
CA GLN A 226 15.18 12.98 81.39
C GLN A 226 15.52 14.47 81.54
N LEU A 227 15.66 15.20 80.43
CA LEU A 227 15.92 16.63 80.44
C LEU A 227 14.72 17.43 80.96
N GLU A 228 13.49 17.06 80.59
CA GLU A 228 12.27 17.66 81.13
C GLU A 228 12.17 17.45 82.65
N ASN A 229 12.47 16.25 83.13
CA ASN A 229 12.52 15.96 84.57
C ASN A 229 13.59 16.80 85.27
N LYS A 230 14.78 16.96 84.68
CA LYS A 230 15.84 17.83 85.20
C LYS A 230 15.42 19.30 85.24
N LEU A 231 14.77 19.79 84.18
CA LEU A 231 14.19 21.13 84.13
C LEU A 231 13.15 21.33 85.23
N ALA A 232 12.27 20.36 85.45
CA ALA A 232 11.26 20.42 86.50
C ALA A 232 11.88 20.45 87.90
N THR A 233 12.96 19.68 88.15
CA THR A 233 13.70 19.75 89.42
C THR A 233 14.41 21.09 89.59
N LEU A 234 15.07 21.60 88.55
CA LEU A 234 15.73 22.91 88.60
C LEU A 234 14.72 24.05 88.82
N ALA A 235 13.54 23.99 88.20
CA ALA A 235 12.46 24.93 88.44
C ALA A 235 11.95 24.88 89.89
N LYS A 236 11.86 23.69 90.49
CA LYS A 236 11.53 23.53 91.93
C LYS A 236 12.62 24.09 92.83
N GLU A 237 13.89 23.84 92.51
CA GLU A 237 15.04 24.39 93.25
C GLU A 237 15.10 25.92 93.15
N GLN A 238 14.82 26.48 91.97
CA GLN A 238 14.68 27.92 91.77
C GLN A 238 13.55 28.49 92.63
N GLY A 239 12.35 27.88 92.59
CA GLY A 239 11.23 28.31 93.44
C GLY A 239 11.53 28.20 94.94
N HIS A 240 12.31 27.19 95.36
CA HIS A 240 12.80 27.08 96.74
C HIS A 240 13.78 28.21 97.07
N MET A 241 14.75 28.50 96.20
CA MET A 241 15.69 29.61 96.41
C MET A 241 14.99 30.96 96.43
N GLU A 242 13.99 31.20 95.57
CA GLU A 242 13.17 32.42 95.59
C GLU A 242 12.41 32.56 96.93
N SER A 243 11.84 31.46 97.45
CA SER A 243 11.20 31.43 98.77
C SER A 243 12.19 31.75 99.91
N VAL A 244 13.41 31.19 99.84
CA VAL A 244 14.48 31.48 100.81
C VAL A 244 14.92 32.94 100.72
N LEU A 245 15.07 33.49 99.52
CA LEU A 245 15.42 34.91 99.31
C LEU A 245 14.31 35.83 99.82
N SER A 246 13.04 35.50 99.61
CA SER A 246 11.91 36.25 100.16
C SER A 246 11.96 36.31 101.69
N LYS A 247 12.20 35.16 102.35
CA LYS A 247 12.40 35.13 103.82
C LYS A 247 13.60 35.96 104.27
N ARG A 248 14.74 35.85 103.57
CA ARG A 248 15.92 36.67 103.90
C ARG A 248 15.66 38.16 103.72
N ASN A 249 14.89 38.56 102.71
CA ASN A 249 14.46 39.95 102.54
C ASN A 249 13.53 40.42 103.66
N GLU A 250 12.64 39.57 104.15
CA GLU A 250 11.82 39.87 105.34
C GLU A 250 12.68 40.02 106.60
N ASP A 251 13.67 39.14 106.80
CA ASP A 251 14.62 39.24 107.91
C ASP A 251 15.47 40.51 107.83
N ILE A 252 15.92 40.90 106.63
CA ILE A 252 16.65 42.16 106.39
C ILE A 252 15.76 43.36 106.73
N LYS A 253 14.48 43.35 106.33
CA LYS A 253 13.54 44.41 106.70
C LYS A 253 13.37 44.51 108.21
N LYS A 254 13.25 43.38 108.92
CA LYS A 254 13.19 43.36 110.39
C LYS A 254 14.47 43.92 111.02
N LEU A 255 15.64 43.54 110.51
CA LEU A 255 16.92 44.06 110.99
C LEU A 255 17.07 45.57 110.73
N GLN A 256 16.63 46.05 109.57
CA GLN A 256 16.60 47.49 109.25
C GLN A 256 15.67 48.25 110.20
N GLN A 257 14.52 47.67 110.53
CA GLN A 257 13.56 48.26 111.49
C GLN A 257 14.13 48.30 112.91
N GLN A 258 14.78 47.22 113.36
CA GLN A 258 15.52 47.18 114.62
C GLN A 258 16.70 48.16 114.65
N SER A 259 17.39 48.36 113.52
CA SER A 259 18.46 49.35 113.38
C SER A 259 17.92 50.78 113.47
N ALA A 260 16.75 51.06 112.87
CA ALA A 260 16.10 52.35 112.96
C ALA A 260 15.62 52.65 114.40
N GLU A 261 15.09 51.65 115.10
CA GLU A 261 14.73 51.74 116.53
C GLU A 261 15.98 51.98 117.42
N LEU A 262 17.11 51.35 117.11
CA LEU A 262 18.40 51.61 117.78
C LEU A 262 18.94 53.03 117.51
N GLU A 263 18.81 53.52 116.27
CA GLU A 263 19.19 54.90 115.93
C GLU A 263 18.30 55.93 116.64
N GLU A 264 17.00 55.68 116.79
CA GLU A 264 16.10 56.52 117.59
C GLU A 264 16.45 56.49 119.08
N LEU A 265 16.73 55.32 119.66
CA LEU A 265 17.21 55.22 121.04
C LEU A 265 18.53 55.99 121.25
N SER A 266 19.42 55.99 120.25
CA SER A 266 20.69 56.74 120.30
C SER A 266 20.51 58.26 120.27
N LYS A 267 19.40 58.77 119.70
CA LYS A 267 19.08 60.21 119.64
C LYS A 267 18.47 60.75 120.94
N VAL A 268 17.89 59.89 121.78
CA VAL A 268 17.28 60.24 123.07
C VAL A 268 18.24 60.00 124.25
N PHE A 269 19.32 59.23 124.05
CA PHE A 269 20.32 58.95 125.08
C PHE A 269 21.38 60.06 125.20
N PRO A 270 21.53 60.71 126.37
CA PRO A 270 22.58 61.70 126.60
C PRO A 270 23.98 61.07 126.50
N LYS A 271 24.86 61.65 125.68
CA LYS A 271 26.26 61.18 125.49
C LYS A 271 27.05 61.05 126.80
N ASP A 272 26.66 61.79 127.83
CA ASP A 272 27.32 61.77 129.15
C ASP A 272 27.07 60.46 129.94
N LEU A 273 25.96 59.76 129.66
CA LEU A 273 25.65 58.44 130.25
C LEU A 273 26.37 57.29 129.53
N LEU A 274 26.68 57.44 128.24
CA LEU A 274 27.42 56.43 127.45
C LEU A 274 28.89 56.33 127.91
N THR A 275 29.49 57.47 128.28
CA THR A 275 30.80 57.51 128.95
C THR A 275 30.80 57.00 130.38
N GLN A 276 29.66 57.08 131.10
CA GLN A 276 29.54 56.46 132.43
C GLN A 276 29.37 54.94 132.33
N LEU A 277 28.63 54.44 131.33
CA LEU A 277 28.46 52.99 131.12
C LEU A 277 29.76 52.32 130.63
N GLU A 278 30.54 52.97 129.74
CA GLU A 278 31.87 52.47 129.35
C GLU A 278 32.87 52.44 130.53
N ASN A 279 32.76 53.38 131.47
CA ASN A 279 33.56 53.38 132.70
C ASN A 279 33.08 52.32 133.70
N SER A 280 31.77 52.06 133.79
CA SER A 280 31.21 50.97 134.59
C SER A 280 31.52 49.58 134.02
N ASP A 281 31.52 49.38 132.69
CA ASP A 281 31.91 48.11 132.05
C ASP A 281 33.42 47.82 132.25
N LYS A 282 34.27 48.86 132.28
CA LYS A 282 35.67 48.72 132.68
C LYS A 282 35.82 48.35 134.17
N GLN A 283 35.00 48.90 135.07
CA GLN A 283 35.02 48.53 136.49
C GLN A 283 34.46 47.11 136.74
N LEU A 284 33.45 46.66 135.98
CA LEU A 284 32.88 45.31 136.04
C LEU A 284 33.83 44.25 135.47
N LYS A 285 34.56 44.54 134.38
CA LYS A 285 35.62 43.66 133.85
C LYS A 285 36.83 43.56 134.79
N ASN A 286 37.11 44.56 135.62
CA ASN A 286 38.15 44.49 136.66
C ASN A 286 37.66 43.68 137.89
N LEU A 287 36.41 43.84 138.33
CA LEU A 287 35.83 43.06 139.42
C LEU A 287 35.57 41.58 139.04
N GLN A 288 35.27 41.27 137.77
CA GLN A 288 35.18 39.89 137.25
C GLN A 288 36.55 39.20 137.08
N ARG A 289 37.65 39.95 137.09
CA ARG A 289 39.02 39.40 137.16
C ARG A 289 39.50 39.19 138.61
N GLU A 290 38.94 39.88 139.59
CA GLU A 290 39.30 39.78 141.02
C GLU A 290 38.36 38.87 141.85
N ALA A 291 37.23 38.44 141.30
CA ALA A 291 36.24 37.57 141.97
C ALA A 291 36.70 36.15 142.37
N PRO A 292 37.74 35.50 141.79
CA PRO A 292 38.19 34.19 142.29
C PRO A 292 39.15 34.26 143.50
N PHE A 293 39.59 35.46 143.93
CA PHE A 293 40.56 35.61 145.02
C PHE A 293 39.94 35.96 146.39
N ALA A 294 38.63 36.22 146.45
CA ALA A 294 37.92 36.56 147.70
C ALA A 294 37.19 35.38 148.38
N GLU A 295 37.06 34.21 147.74
CA GLU A 295 36.51 32.99 148.38
C GLU A 295 37.60 32.10 149.01
N SER A 296 38.88 32.42 148.84
CA SER A 296 40.02 31.60 149.30
C SER A 296 40.71 32.11 150.58
N LYS A 297 40.00 32.84 151.46
CA LYS A 297 40.52 33.26 152.78
C LYS A 297 39.49 33.49 153.90
N ASN A 298 38.40 32.73 153.94
CA ASN A 298 37.66 32.51 155.19
C ASN A 298 37.68 31.02 155.55
N LYS A 299 38.76 30.64 156.24
CA LYS A 299 39.04 29.35 156.84
C LYS A 299 38.81 29.48 158.35
N LEU A 300 38.15 28.48 158.95
CA LEU A 300 38.10 28.13 160.37
C LEU A 300 37.32 29.06 161.33
N SER A 301 36.11 28.65 161.71
CA SER A 301 35.75 28.46 163.14
C SER A 301 34.51 27.59 163.28
N ASN A 302 34.58 26.64 164.21
CA ASN A 302 33.53 25.76 164.77
C ASN A 302 33.12 24.57 163.88
N LYS A 303 33.42 23.28 164.09
CA LYS A 303 33.84 22.47 165.25
C LYS A 303 33.17 22.83 166.59
N ASP A 304 32.22 21.99 166.97
CA ASP A 304 31.60 21.87 168.28
C ASP A 304 30.30 22.67 168.52
N ILE A 305 29.19 22.13 168.01
CA ILE A 305 28.01 21.90 168.87
C ILE A 305 27.72 20.40 168.79
N LYS A 306 28.28 19.71 169.77
CA LYS A 306 27.96 18.35 170.19
C LYS A 306 26.74 18.45 171.13
N GLU A 307 25.82 17.50 170.97
CA GLU A 307 24.96 16.95 172.03
C GLU A 307 23.77 17.77 172.61
N LEU A 308 22.59 17.13 172.50
CA LEU A 308 21.51 17.03 173.49
C LEU A 308 20.56 18.22 173.73
N LYS A 309 19.30 18.04 173.29
CA LYS A 309 18.16 17.57 174.13
C LYS A 309 17.26 16.72 173.20
N GLU A 310 17.04 15.42 173.38
CA GLU A 310 16.30 14.77 174.48
C GLU A 310 14.98 15.47 174.82
N ALA A 311 13.97 15.16 174.01
CA ALA A 311 12.63 14.75 174.43
C ALA A 311 12.11 13.74 173.39
#